data_AF-A0A496P638-F1
#
_entry.id   AF-A0A496P638-F1
#
_cell.length_a   1.000
_cell.length_b   1.000
_cell.length_c   1.000
_cell.angle_alpha   90.00
_cell.angle_beta   90.00
_cell.angle_gamma   90.00
#
_symmetry.space_group_name_H-M   'P 1'
#
loop_
_entity.id
_entity.type
_entity.pdbx_description
1 polymer ?
#
loop_
_entity_poly.entity_id
_entity_poly.type
_entity_poly.pdbx_seq_one_letter_code
_entity_poly.pdbx_strand_id
1 'polypeptide(L)'
;MADALGHQLLLDLYSCNEESLSSAAAVQESVAAAFELADIELDEINYQVMDDEIVVLAIAKQFHFTLHAYPESGYVAVDLFAFNRTLPITQFMKSLRQSFGSEKVKATTVQRGDFGNERDMKPRRKTKITTLGRVFRTRIQLKQTGGKLKKQSAKVIKSLAKKSGLKK
;
A
#
# COMPACT_ATOMS: atom_id res chain seq x y z
N MET A 1 0.27 -16.50 0.94
CA MET A 1 0.80 -15.38 0.13
C MET A 1 2.12 -14.99 0.75
N ALA A 2 3.14 -14.63 -0.02
CA ALA A 2 4.44 -14.27 0.56
C ALA A 2 4.23 -13.10 1.53
N ASP A 3 4.63 -13.28 2.78
CA ASP A 3 4.47 -12.24 3.80
C ASP A 3 5.49 -11.14 3.51
N ALA A 4 5.01 -9.92 3.29
CA ALA A 4 5.87 -8.79 2.97
C ALA A 4 6.55 -8.32 4.25
N LEU A 5 7.84 -7.98 4.19
CA LEU A 5 8.55 -7.50 5.39
C LEU A 5 8.02 -6.16 5.90
N GLY A 6 7.35 -5.38 5.06
CA GLY A 6 6.72 -4.14 5.47
C GLY A 6 5.41 -3.89 4.72
N HIS A 7 4.66 -2.94 5.24
CA HIS A 7 3.38 -2.53 4.71
C HIS A 7 3.35 -1.01 4.68
N GLN A 8 2.83 -0.45 3.59
CA GLN A 8 2.53 0.97 3.48
C GLN A 8 1.04 1.15 3.22
N LEU A 9 0.41 2.04 3.96
CA LEU A 9 -0.94 2.51 3.75
C LEU A 9 -0.87 3.93 3.19
N LEU A 10 -1.55 4.14 2.07
CA LEU A 10 -1.78 5.44 1.46
C LEU A 10 -3.25 5.79 1.74
N LEU A 11 -3.50 6.94 2.36
CA LEU A 11 -4.85 7.45 2.61
C LEU A 11 -5.02 8.81 1.93
N ASP A 12 -6.07 8.90 1.12
CA ASP A 12 -6.58 10.16 0.60
C ASP A 12 -7.88 10.48 1.35
N LEU A 13 -7.92 11.60 2.07
CA LEU A 13 -9.07 12.10 2.80
C LEU A 13 -9.61 13.33 2.06
N TYR A 14 -10.89 13.32 1.70
CA TYR A 14 -11.53 14.40 0.95
C TYR A 14 -12.66 15.02 1.75
N SER A 15 -12.93 16.30 1.46
CA SER A 15 -13.98 17.09 2.12
C SER A 15 -13.76 17.11 3.62
N CYS A 16 -12.55 17.46 4.04
CA CYS A 16 -12.19 17.64 5.45
C CYS A 16 -12.74 18.97 5.98
N ASN A 17 -12.97 19.03 7.29
CA ASN A 17 -13.45 20.24 7.96
C ASN A 17 -12.37 21.32 7.96
N GLU A 18 -12.73 22.54 7.57
CA GLU A 18 -11.80 23.69 7.55
C GLU A 18 -11.17 23.95 8.93
N GLU A 19 -11.94 23.82 10.00
CA GLU A 19 -11.46 24.01 11.37
C GLU A 19 -10.35 23.02 11.74
N SER A 20 -10.45 21.76 11.28
CA SER A 20 -9.45 20.72 11.55
C SER A 20 -8.11 20.96 10.83
N LEU A 21 -8.14 21.76 9.76
CA LEU A 21 -6.97 22.13 8.96
C LEU A 21 -6.53 23.58 9.19
N SER A 22 -7.12 24.26 10.19
CA SER A 22 -6.94 25.69 10.44
C SER A 22 -5.53 26.08 10.89
N SER A 23 -4.78 25.14 11.47
CA SER A 23 -3.42 25.37 11.93
C SER A 23 -2.61 24.08 11.97
N ALA A 24 -1.29 24.22 11.86
CA ALA A 24 -0.40 23.08 11.98
C ALA A 24 -0.46 22.39 13.35
N ALA A 25 -0.74 23.14 14.42
CA ALA A 25 -0.96 22.59 15.75
C ALA A 25 -2.17 21.65 15.80
N ALA A 26 -3.30 22.05 15.20
CA ALA A 26 -4.51 21.21 15.13
C ALA A 26 -4.28 19.93 14.31
N VAL A 27 -3.56 20.06 13.18
CA VAL A 27 -3.19 18.90 12.36
C VAL A 27 -2.24 17.98 13.14
N GLN A 28 -1.24 18.53 13.83
CA GLN A 28 -0.30 17.75 14.64
C GLN A 28 -0.99 17.03 15.80
N GLU A 29 -1.94 17.67 16.49
CA GLU A 29 -2.74 17.05 17.55
C GLU A 29 -3.59 15.90 17.00
N SER A 30 -4.20 16.09 15.81
CA SER A 30 -4.94 15.05 15.11
C SER A 30 -4.07 13.83 14.78
N VAL A 31 -2.81 14.06 14.39
CA VAL A 31 -1.83 13.00 14.15
C VAL A 31 -1.43 12.31 15.45
N ALA A 32 -1.11 13.06 16.51
CA ALA A 32 -0.75 12.52 17.82
C ALA A 32 -1.85 11.61 18.40
N ALA A 33 -3.11 12.02 18.30
CA ALA A 33 -4.26 11.22 18.72
C ALA A 33 -4.38 9.90 17.93
N ALA A 34 -3.99 9.90 16.65
CA ALA A 34 -3.99 8.68 15.84
C ALA A 34 -2.91 7.69 16.27
N PHE A 35 -1.72 8.20 16.64
CA PHE A 35 -0.64 7.37 17.20
C PHE A 35 -0.99 6.80 18.57
N GLU A 36 -1.63 7.60 19.43
CA GLU A 36 -2.11 7.16 20.75
C GLU A 36 -3.15 6.05 20.60
N LEU A 37 -4.15 6.23 19.73
CA LEU A 37 -5.16 5.19 19.45
C LEU A 37 -4.55 3.91 18.87
N ALA A 38 -3.44 4.05 18.14
CA ALA A 38 -2.73 2.95 17.51
C ALA A 38 -1.74 2.23 18.45
N ASP A 39 -1.57 2.71 19.69
CA ASP A 39 -0.58 2.22 20.66
C ASP A 39 0.84 2.20 20.06
N ILE A 40 1.22 3.29 19.40
CA ILE A 40 2.55 3.50 18.82
C ILE A 40 3.25 4.64 19.56
N GLU A 41 4.34 4.31 20.24
CA GLU A 41 5.25 5.28 20.84
C GLU A 41 5.95 6.10 19.74
N LEU A 42 5.76 7.42 19.78
CA LEU A 42 6.38 8.39 18.87
C LEU A 42 7.79 8.74 19.35
N ASP A 43 8.77 8.67 18.46
CA ASP A 43 10.12 9.16 18.74
C ASP A 43 10.20 10.67 18.47
N GLU A 44 9.58 11.13 17.38
CA GLU A 44 9.61 12.54 16.95
C GLU A 44 8.38 12.87 16.09
N ILE A 45 7.87 14.09 16.21
CA ILE A 45 6.84 14.65 15.35
C ILE A 45 7.16 16.12 15.06
N ASN A 46 7.27 16.47 13.79
CA ASN A 46 7.52 17.84 13.33
C ASN A 46 6.51 18.21 12.23
N TYR A 47 6.35 19.51 12.05
CA TYR A 47 5.56 20.05 10.95
C TYR A 47 6.29 21.20 10.26
N GLN A 48 5.91 21.43 9.00
CA GLN A 48 6.30 22.59 8.22
C GLN A 48 5.04 23.22 7.64
N VAL A 49 4.97 24.55 7.70
CA VAL A 49 3.86 25.32 7.13
C VAL A 49 4.37 26.07 5.92
N MET A 50 3.64 25.94 4.81
CA MET A 50 3.80 26.69 3.57
C MET A 50 2.49 27.44 3.30
N ASP A 51 2.47 28.30 2.28
CA ASP A 51 1.32 29.19 2.02
C ASP A 51 0.01 28.40 1.84
N ASP A 52 0.04 27.28 1.10
CA ASP A 52 -1.15 26.50 0.75
C ASP A 52 -1.15 25.07 1.35
N GLU A 53 -0.14 24.75 2.17
CA GLU A 53 0.12 23.37 2.60
C GLU A 53 0.69 23.29 4.02
N ILE A 54 0.21 22.32 4.79
CA ILE A 54 0.78 21.91 6.06
C ILE A 54 1.33 20.49 5.89
N VAL A 55 2.63 20.32 6.12
CA VAL A 55 3.30 19.02 6.07
C VAL A 55 3.61 18.56 7.49
N VAL A 56 3.27 17.32 7.84
CA VAL A 56 3.62 16.69 9.12
C VAL A 56 4.43 15.43 8.87
N LEU A 57 5.53 15.28 9.60
CA LEU A 57 6.37 14.08 9.61
C LEU A 57 6.45 13.55 11.03
N ALA A 58 6.09 12.28 11.22
CA ALA A 58 6.23 11.58 12.47
C ALA A 58 7.05 10.30 12.29
N ILE A 59 8.00 10.08 13.21
CA ILE A 59 8.93 8.96 13.19
C ILE A 59 8.73 8.14 14.45
N ALA A 60 8.73 6.82 14.29
CA ALA A 60 8.78 5.86 15.37
C ALA A 60 9.65 4.66 14.94
N LYS A 61 10.00 3.80 15.89
CA LYS A 61 10.81 2.60 15.61
C LYS A 61 10.19 1.75 14.48
N GLN A 62 10.93 1.63 13.37
CA GLN A 62 10.54 0.88 12.16
C GLN A 62 9.23 1.37 11.53
N PHE A 63 8.88 2.63 11.75
CA PHE A 63 7.62 3.23 11.33
C PHE A 63 7.84 4.68 10.90
N HIS A 64 7.19 5.12 9.83
CA HIS A 64 7.11 6.55 9.51
C HIS A 64 5.72 6.92 9.04
N PHE A 65 5.38 8.17 9.29
CA PHE A 65 4.12 8.77 8.93
C PHE A 65 4.38 10.13 8.30
N THR A 66 3.86 10.34 7.11
CA THR A 66 3.85 11.64 6.45
C THR A 66 2.42 12.05 6.16
N LEU A 67 2.13 13.33 6.34
CA LEU A 67 0.85 13.92 6.03
C LEU A 67 1.05 15.25 5.31
N HIS A 68 0.29 15.44 4.24
CA HIS A 68 0.19 16.68 3.49
C HIS A 68 -1.26 17.14 3.56
N ALA A 69 -1.51 18.27 4.20
CA ALA A 69 -2.83 18.88 4.29
C ALA A 69 -2.88 20.13 3.41
N TYR A 70 -3.94 20.25 2.62
CA TYR A 70 -4.21 21.38 1.72
C TYR A 70 -5.53 22.04 2.14
N PRO A 71 -5.50 23.02 3.07
CA PRO A 71 -6.69 23.58 3.70
C PRO A 71 -7.72 24.11 2.69
N GLU A 72 -7.28 24.85 1.66
CA GLU A 72 -8.18 25.45 0.66
C GLU A 72 -9.03 24.41 -0.10
N SER A 73 -8.48 23.22 -0.30
CA SER A 73 -9.16 22.14 -1.03
C SER A 73 -9.88 21.15 -0.12
N GLY A 74 -9.74 21.29 1.20
CA GLY A 74 -10.25 20.33 2.18
C GLY A 74 -9.70 18.91 1.96
N TYR A 75 -8.43 18.81 1.55
CA TYR A 75 -7.79 17.56 1.16
C TYR A 75 -6.60 17.24 2.07
N VAL A 76 -6.48 15.96 2.45
CA VAL A 76 -5.32 15.46 3.20
C VAL A 76 -4.84 14.16 2.58
N ALA A 77 -3.55 14.12 2.25
CA ALA A 77 -2.85 12.91 1.81
C ALA A 77 -1.97 12.39 2.94
N VAL A 78 -2.00 11.08 3.20
CA VAL A 78 -1.25 10.44 4.29
C VAL A 78 -0.54 9.20 3.79
N ASP A 79 0.75 9.06 4.12
CA ASP A 79 1.50 7.82 4.00
C ASP A 79 1.86 7.28 5.38
N LEU A 80 1.57 6.01 5.61
CA LEU A 80 1.95 5.29 6.83
C LEU A 80 2.73 4.06 6.44
N PHE A 81 3.96 3.97 6.87
CA PHE A 81 4.81 2.82 6.62
C PHE A 81 5.17 2.13 7.93
N ALA A 82 5.15 0.81 7.89
CA ALA A 82 5.66 -0.03 8.96
C ALA A 82 6.52 -1.17 8.40
N PHE A 83 7.59 -1.50 9.10
CA PHE A 83 8.47 -2.62 8.78
C PHE A 83 8.54 -3.62 9.93
N ASN A 84 8.44 -4.91 9.62
CA ASN A 84 8.50 -6.05 10.53
C ASN A 84 7.45 -6.01 11.65
N ARG A 85 6.29 -5.38 11.38
CA ARG A 85 5.16 -5.29 12.30
C ARG A 85 3.84 -5.16 11.54
N THR A 86 2.74 -5.50 12.19
CA THR A 86 1.39 -5.26 11.65
C THR A 86 1.10 -3.76 11.68
N LEU A 87 0.62 -3.22 10.57
CA LEU A 87 0.19 -1.83 10.48
C LEU A 87 -1.22 -1.69 11.07
N PRO A 88 -1.47 -0.82 12.07
CA PRO A 88 -2.79 -0.63 12.68
C PRO A 88 -3.70 0.24 11.79
N ILE A 89 -4.01 -0.27 10.60
CA ILE A 89 -4.76 0.42 9.55
C ILE A 89 -6.10 0.95 10.08
N THR A 90 -6.84 0.12 10.80
CA THR A 90 -8.19 0.47 11.29
C THR A 90 -8.16 1.64 12.27
N GLN A 91 -7.16 1.68 13.16
CA GLN A 91 -7.00 2.73 14.16
C GLN A 91 -6.68 4.07 13.49
N PHE A 92 -5.69 4.10 12.59
CA PHE A 92 -5.36 5.30 11.84
C PHE A 92 -6.50 5.79 10.95
N MET A 93 -7.13 4.88 10.18
CA MET A 93 -8.27 5.27 9.34
C MET A 93 -9.43 5.83 10.17
N LYS A 94 -9.74 5.24 11.32
CA LYS A 94 -10.81 5.71 12.21
C LYS A 94 -10.47 7.07 12.81
N SER A 95 -9.29 7.20 13.41
CA SER A 95 -8.87 8.43 14.08
C SER A 95 -8.76 9.58 13.09
N LEU A 96 -8.02 9.43 11.98
CA LEU A 96 -7.80 10.52 11.03
C LEU A 96 -9.10 10.94 10.34
N ARG A 97 -9.97 9.98 9.97
CA ARG A 97 -11.29 10.30 9.42
C ARG A 97 -12.12 11.13 10.39
N GLN A 98 -12.09 10.78 11.68
CA GLN A 98 -12.83 11.49 12.71
C GLN A 98 -12.24 12.87 12.99
N SER A 99 -10.93 12.98 13.19
CA SER A 99 -10.24 14.24 13.51
C SER A 99 -10.36 15.26 12.39
N PHE A 100 -10.20 14.83 11.13
CA PHE A 100 -10.35 15.73 9.97
C PHE A 100 -11.79 15.89 9.48
N GLY A 101 -12.75 15.16 10.06
CA GLY A 101 -14.15 15.20 9.64
C GLY A 101 -14.40 14.80 8.18
N SER A 102 -13.50 14.05 7.56
CA SER A 102 -13.56 13.76 6.12
C SER A 102 -14.82 12.95 5.75
N GLU A 103 -15.53 13.38 4.72
CA GLU A 103 -16.70 12.66 4.21
C GLU A 103 -16.30 11.38 3.46
N LYS A 104 -15.22 11.46 2.67
CA LYS A 104 -14.77 10.39 1.77
C LYS A 104 -13.32 10.03 2.06
N VAL A 105 -13.05 8.73 2.09
CA VAL A 105 -11.72 8.17 2.33
C VAL A 105 -11.41 7.16 1.24
N LYS A 106 -10.23 7.27 0.63
CA LYS A 106 -9.68 6.27 -0.27
C LYS A 106 -8.39 5.72 0.34
N ALA A 107 -8.32 4.40 0.45
CA ALA A 107 -7.20 3.71 1.06
C ALA A 107 -6.55 2.75 0.06
N THR A 108 -5.23 2.78 -0.05
CA THR A 108 -4.45 1.83 -0.85
C THR A 108 -3.35 1.23 0.01
N THR A 109 -3.26 -0.10 0.06
CA THR A 109 -2.19 -0.80 0.77
C THR A 109 -1.16 -1.35 -0.21
N VAL A 110 0.10 -1.09 0.07
CA VAL A 110 1.26 -1.55 -0.70
C VAL A 110 2.10 -2.47 0.17
N GLN A 111 2.42 -3.64 -0.35
CA GLN A 111 3.38 -4.57 0.27
C GLN A 111 4.81 -4.09 -0.03
N ARG A 112 5.66 -4.03 1.00
CA ARG A 112 7.04 -3.57 0.91
C ARG A 112 7.97 -4.73 1.27
N GLY A 113 8.99 -5.00 0.45
CA GLY A 113 9.90 -6.13 0.71
C GLY A 113 9.25 -7.50 0.50
N ASP A 114 8.35 -7.63 -0.47
CA ASP A 114 7.74 -8.88 -0.90
C ASP A 114 8.70 -9.68 -1.81
N PHE A 115 9.82 -10.15 -1.23
CA PHE A 115 10.89 -10.87 -1.94
C PHE A 115 10.48 -12.20 -2.61
N GLY A 116 9.18 -12.49 -2.75
CA GLY A 116 8.63 -13.73 -3.28
C GLY A 116 7.37 -13.60 -4.13
N ASN A 117 6.83 -12.41 -4.41
CA ASN A 117 5.75 -12.24 -5.40
C ASN A 117 6.32 -12.03 -6.82
N GLU A 118 6.96 -13.10 -7.29
CA GLU A 118 7.33 -13.58 -8.63
C GLU A 118 7.71 -12.67 -9.83
N ARG A 119 7.57 -11.33 -9.86
CA ARG A 119 7.86 -10.60 -11.13
C ARG A 119 8.95 -9.53 -11.16
N ASP A 120 9.41 -8.92 -10.07
CA ASP A 120 10.37 -7.81 -10.28
C ASP A 120 11.50 -7.56 -9.28
N MET A 121 11.77 -8.45 -8.32
CA MET A 121 12.90 -8.26 -7.42
C MET A 121 14.02 -9.27 -7.66
N LYS A 122 15.02 -8.89 -8.48
CA LYS A 122 16.38 -9.44 -8.36
C LYS A 122 17.13 -8.65 -7.28
N PRO A 123 17.47 -9.25 -6.12
CA PRO A 123 18.28 -8.55 -5.12
C PRO A 123 19.64 -8.16 -5.72
N ARG A 124 20.13 -6.95 -5.37
CA ARG A 124 21.44 -6.43 -5.86
C ARG A 124 22.64 -7.29 -5.42
N ARG A 125 22.51 -8.09 -4.35
CA ARG A 125 23.53 -9.09 -4.01
C ARG A 125 23.43 -10.24 -5.01
N LYS A 126 24.34 -10.26 -5.99
CA LYS A 126 24.43 -11.33 -6.99
C LYS A 126 24.63 -12.67 -6.27
N THR A 127 23.57 -13.45 -6.10
CA THR A 127 23.77 -14.90 -5.90
C THR A 127 24.38 -15.41 -7.19
N LYS A 128 25.49 -16.16 -7.09
CA LYS A 128 26.12 -16.82 -8.24
C LYS A 128 25.17 -17.90 -8.76
N ILE A 129 24.09 -17.51 -9.45
CA ILE A 129 23.25 -18.46 -10.17
C ILE A 129 24.13 -19.01 -11.30
N THR A 130 24.48 -20.28 -11.17
CA THR A 130 25.26 -21.00 -12.17
C THR A 130 24.51 -21.02 -13.50
N THR A 131 25.23 -21.14 -14.61
CA THR A 131 24.66 -21.19 -15.97
C THR A 131 23.55 -22.23 -16.08
N LEU A 132 23.72 -23.38 -15.41
CA LEU A 132 22.71 -24.44 -15.33
C LEU A 132 21.44 -23.98 -14.60
N GLY A 133 21.57 -23.26 -13.48
CA GLY A 133 20.43 -22.72 -12.74
C GLY A 133 19.57 -21.78 -13.58
N ARG A 134 20.16 -21.05 -14.53
CA ARG A 134 19.43 -20.22 -15.49
C ARG A 134 18.62 -21.06 -16.47
N VAL A 135 19.23 -22.09 -17.06
CA VAL A 135 18.58 -23.00 -18.02
C VAL A 135 17.40 -23.74 -17.37
N PHE A 136 17.56 -24.25 -16.14
CA PHE A 136 16.49 -24.95 -15.44
C PHE A 136 15.30 -24.04 -15.15
N ARG A 137 15.51 -22.77 -14.77
CA ARG A 137 14.43 -21.80 -14.55
C ARG A 137 13.68 -21.46 -15.84
N THR A 138 14.39 -21.21 -16.94
CA THR A 138 13.76 -20.98 -18.24
C THR A 138 12.89 -22.17 -18.67
N ARG A 139 13.37 -23.40 -18.43
CA ARG A 139 12.60 -24.62 -18.72
C ARG A 139 11.30 -24.72 -17.89
N ILE A 140 11.36 -24.39 -16.60
CA ILE A 140 10.19 -24.41 -15.72
C ILE A 140 9.16 -23.37 -16.18
N GLN A 141 9.61 -22.16 -16.52
CA GLN A 141 8.75 -21.08 -16.99
C GLN A 141 8.04 -21.44 -18.32
N LEU A 142 8.77 -22.02 -19.27
CA LEU A 142 8.20 -22.50 -20.53
C LEU A 142 7.13 -23.59 -20.31
N LYS A 143 7.37 -24.54 -19.40
CA LYS A 143 6.37 -25.57 -19.05
C LYS A 143 5.10 -24.97 -18.45
N GLN A 144 5.24 -24.02 -17.53
CA GLN A 144 4.09 -23.37 -16.88
C GLN A 144 3.26 -22.55 -17.87
N THR A 145 3.92 -21.77 -18.74
CA THR A 145 3.26 -20.99 -19.79
C THR A 145 2.54 -21.89 -20.78
N GLY A 146 3.19 -22.98 -21.23
CA GLY A 146 2.55 -23.98 -22.09
C GLY A 146 1.33 -24.63 -21.45
N GLY A 147 1.40 -24.94 -20.15
CA GLY A 147 0.26 -25.47 -19.38
C GLY A 147 -0.92 -24.50 -19.29
N LYS A 148 -0.65 -23.20 -19.12
CA LYS A 148 -1.69 -22.15 -19.12
C LYS A 148 -2.35 -21.98 -20.48
N LEU A 149 -1.56 -21.94 -21.55
CA LEU A 149 -2.06 -21.86 -22.93
C LEU A 149 -2.93 -23.06 -23.28
N LYS A 150 -2.52 -24.28 -22.89
CA LYS A 150 -3.31 -25.51 -23.12
C LYS A 150 -4.65 -25.48 -22.39
N LYS A 151 -4.68 -24.97 -21.15
CA LYS A 151 -5.93 -24.81 -20.39
C LYS A 151 -6.85 -23.76 -21.01
N GLN A 152 -6.30 -22.64 -21.47
CA GLN A 152 -7.05 -21.59 -22.16
C GLN A 152 -7.62 -22.06 -23.49
N SER A 153 -6.82 -22.73 -24.32
CA SER A 153 -7.27 -23.26 -25.62
C SER A 153 -8.36 -24.33 -25.45
N ALA A 154 -8.23 -25.23 -24.46
CA ALA A 154 -9.28 -26.19 -24.13
C ALA A 154 -10.60 -25.52 -23.70
N LYS A 155 -10.52 -24.37 -23.01
CA LYS A 155 -11.70 -23.59 -22.59
C LYS A 155 -12.39 -22.93 -23.79
N VAL A 156 -11.63 -22.43 -24.75
CA VAL A 156 -12.15 -21.82 -26.00
C VAL A 156 -12.79 -22.89 -26.89
N ILE A 157 -12.15 -24.05 -27.06
CA ILE A 157 -12.73 -25.14 -27.87
C ILE A 157 -14.06 -25.63 -27.25
N LYS A 158 -14.12 -25.79 -25.93
CA LYS A 158 -15.37 -26.15 -25.23
C LYS A 158 -16.48 -25.09 -25.40
N SER A 159 -16.13 -23.80 -25.40
CA SER A 159 -17.14 -22.75 -25.61
C SER A 159 -17.66 -22.71 -27.05
N LEU A 160 -16.79 -22.94 -28.03
CA LEU A 160 -17.15 -23.03 -29.45
C LEU A 160 -18.05 -24.25 -29.73
N ALA A 161 -17.70 -25.43 -29.21
CA ALA A 161 -18.50 -26.65 -29.35
C ALA A 161 -19.90 -26.50 -28.70
N LYS A 162 -19.99 -25.80 -27.55
CA LYS A 162 -21.27 -25.48 -26.92
C LYS A 162 -22.12 -24.52 -27.77
N LYS A 163 -21.48 -23.62 -28.53
CA LYS A 163 -22.15 -22.61 -29.37
C LYS A 163 -22.60 -23.14 -30.73
N SER A 164 -21.93 -24.18 -31.26
CA SER A 164 -22.25 -24.79 -32.56
C SER A 164 -23.34 -25.88 -32.51
N GLY A 165 -23.91 -26.17 -31.34
CA GLY A 165 -25.02 -27.14 -31.22
C GLY A 165 -24.64 -28.61 -31.46
N LEU A 166 -23.36 -28.94 -31.66
CA LEU A 166 -22.88 -30.32 -31.69
C LEU A 166 -22.84 -30.90 -30.26
N LYS A 167 -24.00 -31.31 -29.75
CA LYS A 167 -24.07 -32.35 -28.72
C LYS A 167 -24.47 -33.66 -29.40
N LYS A 168 -23.54 -34.61 -29.45
CA LYS A 168 -23.90 -36.02 -29.25
C LYS A 168 -23.73 -36.30 -27.77
#